data_AF-A0A7J8TT49-F1
#
_entry.id   AF-A0A7J8TT49-F1
#
_cell.length_a   1.000
_cell.length_b   1.000
_cell.length_c   1.000
_cell.angle_alpha   90.00
_cell.angle_beta   90.00
_cell.angle_gamma   90.00
#
_symmetry.space_group_name_H-M   'P 1'
#
loop_
_entity.id
_entity.type
_entity.pdbx_description
1 polymer ?
#
loop_
_entity_poly.entity_id
_entity_poly.type
_entity_poly.pdbx_seq_one_letter_code
_entity_poly.pdbx_strand_id
1 'polypeptide(L)' 'EIPSDTFDHLSRLQVLYLGENKLEGILPKEIGNLTILRSLYLDNNLFE' A
#
# COMPACT_ATOMS: atom_id res chain seq x y z
N GLU A 1 3.93 0.27 -10.56
CA GLU A 1 2.71 0.87 -9.97
C GLU A 1 1.90 -0.16 -9.19
N ILE A 2 1.08 0.29 -8.24
CA ILE A 2 0.12 -0.55 -7.51
C ILE A 2 -1.26 -0.34 -8.15
N PRO A 3 -1.96 -1.40 -8.62
CA PRO A 3 -3.32 -1.30 -9.13
C PRO A 3 -4.30 -0.75 -8.11
N SER A 4 -5.30 0.02 -8.54
CA SER A 4 -6.25 0.71 -7.65
C SER A 4 -7.10 -0.24 -6.78
N ASP A 5 -7.41 -1.42 -7.27
CA ASP A 5 -8.26 -2.44 -6.62
C ASP A 5 -7.49 -3.35 -5.64
N THR A 6 -6.17 -3.17 -5.52
CA THR A 6 -5.28 -4.01 -4.68
C THR A 6 -5.77 -4.16 -3.23
N PHE A 7 -6.43 -3.12 -2.69
CA PHE A 7 -6.77 -3.01 -1.27
C PHE A 7 -8.24 -3.29 -0.94
N ASP A 8 -9.11 -3.52 -1.93
CA ASP A 8 -10.57 -3.51 -1.76
C ASP A 8 -11.11 -4.58 -0.79
N HIS A 9 -10.37 -5.66 -0.58
CA HIS A 9 -10.80 -6.78 0.25
C HIS A 9 -9.89 -7.04 1.46
N LEU A 10 -8.99 -6.11 1.75
CA LEU A 10 -8.00 -6.24 2.83
C LEU A 10 -8.45 -5.49 4.10
N SER A 11 -9.75 -5.46 4.39
CA SER A 11 -10.35 -4.72 5.51
C SER A 11 -9.85 -5.12 6.90
N ARG A 12 -9.18 -6.28 7.02
CA ARG A 12 -8.58 -6.79 8.26
C ARG A 12 -7.06 -6.67 8.31
N LEU A 13 -6.43 -6.06 7.31
CA LEU A 13 -4.99 -5.95 7.23
C LEU A 13 -4.47 -4.94 8.27
N GLN A 14 -3.56 -5.39 9.13
CA GLN A 14 -2.94 -4.57 10.16
C GLN A 14 -1.51 -4.16 9.80
N VAL A 15 -0.83 -4.93 8.96
CA VAL A 15 0.54 -4.67 8.54
C VAL A 15 0.63 -4.86 7.04
N LEU A 16 1.14 -3.86 6.34
CA LEU A 16 1.43 -3.89 4.91
C LEU A 16 2.90 -3.57 4.70
N TYR A 17 3.66 -4.54 4.23
CA TYR A 17 5.07 -4.37 3.88
C TYR A 17 5.23 -4.44 2.36
N LEU A 18 5.60 -3.31 1.77
CA LEU A 18 5.94 -3.18 0.34
C LEU A 18 7.34 -2.58 0.14
N GLY A 19 8.10 -2.41 1.23
CA GLY A 19 9.45 -1.87 1.18
C GLY A 19 10.41 -2.75 0.37
N GLU A 20 11.55 -2.18 -0.02
CA GLU A 20 12.60 -2.86 -0.79
C GLU A 20 12.12 -3.42 -2.14
N ASN A 21 11.39 -2.59 -2.89
CA ASN A 21 10.87 -2.96 -4.20
C ASN A 21 11.19 -1.90 -5.26
N LYS A 22 10.72 -2.12 -6.49
CA LYS A 22 10.79 -1.16 -7.59
C LYS A 22 9.40 -0.64 -7.95
N LEU A 23 8.53 -0.47 -6.95
CA LEU A 23 7.20 0.08 -7.17
C LEU A 23 7.33 1.57 -7.44
N GLU A 24 6.67 2.02 -8.50
CA GLU A 24 6.72 3.39 -9.01
C GLU A 24 5.31 3.98 -9.17
N GLY A 25 5.21 5.28 -9.39
CA GLY A 25 3.94 6.00 -9.56
C GLY A 25 3.34 6.45 -8.23
N ILE A 26 2.01 6.69 -8.21
CA ILE A 26 1.30 7.20 -7.02
C ILE A 26 0.70 6.04 -6.24
N LEU A 27 0.77 6.13 -4.91
CA LEU A 27 0.08 5.19 -4.02
C LEU A 27 -1.45 5.32 -4.22
N PRO A 28 -2.18 4.23 -4.53
CA PRO A 28 -3.62 4.31 -4.73
C PRO A 28 -4.35 4.85 -3.50
N LYS A 29 -5.31 5.76 -3.72
CA LYS A 29 -6.11 6.35 -2.64
C LYS A 29 -6.91 5.30 -1.87
N GLU A 30 -7.18 4.17 -2.52
CA GLU A 30 -7.86 3.00 -1.97
C GLU A 30 -7.10 2.36 -0.81
N ILE A 31 -5.82 2.71 -0.60
CA ILE A 31 -5.12 2.36 0.64
C ILE A 31 -5.83 2.91 1.89
N GLY A 32 -6.61 3.99 1.72
CA GLY A 32 -7.49 4.53 2.76
C GLY A 32 -8.60 3.56 3.22
N ASN A 33 -8.90 2.51 2.44
CA ASN A 33 -9.84 1.45 2.84
C ASN A 33 -9.27 0.54 3.93
N LEU A 34 -7.95 0.54 4.15
CA LEU A 34 -7.27 -0.23 5.19
C LEU A 34 -7.42 0.46 6.56
N THR A 35 -8.65 0.64 7.02
CA THR A 35 -8.99 1.45 8.20
C THR A 35 -8.41 0.97 9.52
N ILE A 36 -7.97 -0.31 9.59
CA ILE A 36 -7.33 -0.88 10.77
C ILE A 36 -5.81 -1.08 10.62
N LEU A 37 -5.21 -0.58 9.54
CA LEU A 37 -3.78 -0.68 9.29
C LEU A 37 -3.00 0.05 10.39
N ARG A 38 -2.02 -0.63 10.95
CA ARG A 38 -1.17 -0.13 12.03
C ARG A 38 0.25 0.16 11.57
N SER A 39 0.70 -0.54 10.54
CA SER A 39 2.07 -0.40 10.04
C SER A 39 2.06 -0.49 8.51
N LEU A 40 2.67 0.51 7.89
CA LEU A 40 2.84 0.64 6.46
C LEU A 40 4.32 0.89 6.16
N TYR A 41 4.94 -0.02 5.44
CA TYR A 41 6.35 0.08 5.03
C TYR A 41 6.42 0.22 3.51
N LEU A 42 6.94 1.36 3.05
CA LEU A 42 7.07 1.73 1.64
C LEU A 42 8.49 2.14 1.28
N ASP A 43 9.42 2.05 2.23
CA ASP A 43 10.82 2.43 2.08
C ASP A 43 11.49 1.73 0.90
N ASN A 44 12.48 2.38 0.29
CA ASN A 44 13.23 1.83 -0.84
C ASN A 44 12.31 1.41 -2.01
N ASN A 45 11.46 2.34 -2.45
CA ASN A 45 10.66 2.29 -3.68
C ASN A 45 10.83 3.60 -4.49
N LEU A 46 10.10 3.71 -5.60
CA LEU A 46 10.12 4.83 -6.55
C LEU A 46 8.77 5.58 -6.59
N PHE A 47 8.04 5.63 -5.47
CA PHE A 47 6.77 6.37 -5.40
C PHE A 47 6.99 7.89 -5.49
N GLU A 48 6.07 8.59 -6.16
CA GLU A 48 6.01 10.05 -6.25
C GLU A 48 5.22 10.69 -5.10
#